data_AF-A0A016S189-F1
#
_entry.id   AF-A0A016S189-F1
#
_cell.length_a   1.000
_cell.length_b   1.000
_cell.length_c   1.000
_cell.angle_alpha   90.00
_cell.angle_beta   90.00
_cell.angle_gamma   90.00
#
_symmetry.space_group_name_H-M   'P 1'
#
loop_
_entity.id
_entity.type
_entity.pdbx_description
1 polymer ?
#
loop_
_entity_poly.entity_id
_entity_poly.type
_entity_poly.pdbx_seq_one_letter_code
_entity_poly.pdbx_strand_id
1 'polypeptide(L)'
;MLSESMRVLKHSVDIVAKRGEQWIKVISRSAKGICMDWLTGSTRNIFEQAETYLSMASLFQRNFSPPEVVFEFIAGVPDAMAVKLRSLGVTVLGEEIPIESITKVPEDFMEILMDGVDQNDGLQSNNIEKQKSPPINLDVSAVFVLISNLTHENGTNHLFDSVLLTQQAEMERKNPARKQLLSQIEGREWIICRTAHDSVRDILRTVGGESEKERMEELFRKVRLVEDAVSEKTATLKHSDRINQRSMVSFPFFAPG
;
A
#
# COMPACT_ATOMS: atom_id res chain seq x y z
N MET A 1 -33.54 26.65 -6.75
CA MET A 1 -33.35 25.58 -7.76
C MET A 1 -32.52 24.49 -7.10
N LEU A 2 -33.17 23.38 -6.74
CA LEU A 2 -32.51 22.16 -6.28
C LEU A 2 -32.32 21.28 -7.53
N SER A 3 -31.10 21.13 -8.00
CA SER A 3 -30.68 20.10 -8.98
C SER A 3 -29.16 20.04 -8.86
N GLU A 4 -28.52 18.95 -8.49
CA GLU A 4 -28.73 17.57 -8.91
C GLU A 4 -28.26 16.70 -7.76
N SER A 5 -29.06 15.72 -7.33
CA SER A 5 -28.58 14.75 -6.35
C SER A 5 -27.48 13.95 -7.01
N MET A 6 -26.23 14.25 -6.65
CA MET A 6 -25.09 13.38 -6.88
C MET A 6 -25.46 12.06 -6.20
N ARG A 7 -25.98 11.10 -6.98
CA ARG A 7 -26.30 9.77 -6.48
C ARG A 7 -24.97 9.19 -6.02
N VAL A 8 -24.71 9.26 -4.72
CA VAL A 8 -23.59 8.57 -4.09
C VAL A 8 -23.86 7.10 -4.36
N LEU A 9 -23.20 6.55 -5.38
CA LEU A 9 -23.21 5.12 -5.65
C LEU A 9 -22.55 4.48 -4.43
N LYS A 10 -23.39 3.98 -3.51
CA LYS A 10 -22.95 3.25 -2.33
C LYS A 10 -22.39 1.91 -2.80
N HIS A 11 -21.11 1.90 -3.11
CA HIS A 11 -20.38 0.67 -3.40
C HIS A 11 -20.05 -0.01 -2.07
N SER A 12 -20.61 -1.20 -1.85
CA SER A 12 -20.32 -2.03 -0.69
C SER A 12 -19.43 -3.20 -1.11
N VAL A 13 -18.30 -3.35 -0.44
CA VAL A 13 -17.54 -4.60 -0.46
C VAL A 13 -18.40 -5.69 0.17
N ASP A 14 -18.49 -6.86 -0.46
CA ASP A 14 -19.34 -7.94 0.04
C ASP A 14 -18.60 -8.78 1.09
N ILE A 15 -17.31 -9.04 0.87
CA ILE A 15 -16.47 -9.83 1.78
C ILE A 15 -15.12 -9.14 1.96
N VAL A 16 -14.65 -9.08 3.21
CA VAL A 16 -13.31 -8.61 3.57
C VAL A 16 -12.53 -9.82 4.09
N ALA A 17 -11.52 -10.25 3.34
CA ALA A 17 -10.73 -11.46 3.60
C ALA A 17 -9.26 -11.11 3.94
N LYS A 18 -8.45 -12.13 4.24
CA LYS A 18 -7.01 -11.99 4.58
C LYS A 18 -6.74 -10.89 5.61
N ARG A 19 -7.51 -10.88 6.71
CA ARG A 19 -7.43 -9.83 7.75
C ARG A 19 -7.56 -8.42 7.18
N GLY A 20 -8.37 -8.22 6.14
CA GLY A 20 -8.61 -6.91 5.51
C GLY A 20 -7.58 -6.46 4.50
N GLU A 21 -6.69 -7.34 4.06
CA GLU A 21 -5.79 -7.13 2.91
C GLU A 21 -6.46 -7.49 1.58
N GLN A 22 -7.70 -8.01 1.59
CA GLN A 22 -8.42 -8.41 0.39
C GLN A 22 -9.89 -8.02 0.47
N TRP A 23 -10.40 -7.41 -0.59
CA TRP A 23 -11.79 -7.00 -0.78
C TRP A 23 -12.40 -7.78 -1.92
N ILE A 24 -13.44 -8.54 -1.63
CA ILE A 24 -14.11 -9.40 -2.62
C ILE A 24 -15.49 -8.82 -2.93
N LYS A 25 -15.75 -8.69 -4.23
CA LYS A 25 -17.04 -8.31 -4.79
C LYS A 25 -17.63 -9.51 -5.52
N VAL A 26 -18.78 -10.00 -5.05
CA VAL A 26 -19.47 -11.12 -5.67
C VAL A 26 -20.35 -10.59 -6.80
N ILE A 27 -20.16 -11.13 -8.01
CA ILE A 27 -20.92 -10.79 -9.20
C ILE A 27 -21.83 -11.96 -9.56
N SER A 28 -23.13 -11.77 -9.35
CA SER A 28 -24.16 -12.76 -9.65
C SER A 28 -24.79 -12.61 -11.04
N ARG A 29 -24.46 -11.55 -11.78
CA ARG A 29 -24.91 -11.34 -13.16
C ARG A 29 -24.31 -12.43 -14.06
N SER A 30 -25.09 -12.90 -15.04
CA SER A 30 -24.57 -13.83 -16.06
C SER A 30 -23.55 -13.14 -16.96
N ALA A 31 -22.64 -13.93 -17.56
CA ALA A 31 -21.65 -13.42 -18.51
C ALA A 31 -22.29 -12.58 -19.64
N LYS A 32 -23.47 -13.00 -20.13
CA LYS A 32 -24.24 -12.22 -21.11
C LYS A 32 -24.74 -10.89 -20.57
N GLY A 33 -25.28 -10.87 -19.35
CA GLY A 33 -25.73 -9.64 -18.71
C GLY A 33 -24.59 -8.64 -18.54
N ILE A 34 -23.42 -9.13 -18.12
CA ILE A 34 -22.20 -8.31 -17.95
C ILE A 34 -21.79 -7.67 -19.28
N CYS A 35 -21.72 -8.46 -20.35
CA CYS A 35 -21.37 -7.96 -21.68
C CYS A 35 -22.39 -6.94 -22.19
N MET A 36 -23.70 -7.19 -22.02
CA MET A 36 -24.75 -6.29 -22.47
C MET A 36 -24.78 -4.98 -21.70
N ASP A 37 -24.55 -4.99 -20.39
CA ASP A 37 -24.46 -3.78 -19.57
C ASP A 37 -23.35 -2.85 -20.10
N TRP A 38 -22.23 -3.44 -20.52
CA TRP A 38 -21.12 -2.67 -21.09
C TRP A 38 -21.43 -2.16 -22.49
N LEU A 39 -21.92 -3.01 -23.40
CA LEU A 39 -22.28 -2.63 -24.77
C LEU A 39 -23.36 -1.54 -24.84
N THR A 40 -24.27 -1.51 -23.87
CA THR A 40 -25.36 -0.53 -23.81
C THR A 40 -25.00 0.76 -23.08
N GLY A 41 -23.75 0.90 -22.62
CA GLY A 41 -23.28 2.09 -21.90
C GLY A 41 -23.94 2.26 -20.53
N SER A 42 -24.30 1.17 -19.86
CA SER A 42 -24.84 1.23 -18.50
C SER A 42 -23.80 1.82 -17.56
N THR A 43 -24.19 2.79 -16.74
CA THR A 43 -23.34 3.44 -15.71
C THR A 43 -23.02 2.51 -14.51
N ARG A 44 -23.26 1.20 -14.68
CA ARG A 44 -22.98 0.12 -13.73
C ARG A 44 -22.28 -1.04 -14.43
N ASN A 45 -21.59 -0.74 -15.53
CA ASN A 45 -20.78 -1.73 -16.21
C ASN A 45 -19.62 -2.17 -15.29
N ILE A 46 -19.07 -3.35 -15.61
CA ILE A 46 -18.12 -4.01 -14.71
C ILE A 46 -16.77 -3.28 -14.63
N PHE A 47 -16.38 -2.54 -15.67
CA PHE A 47 -15.12 -1.81 -15.71
C PHE A 47 -15.16 -0.54 -14.85
N GLU A 48 -16.21 0.27 -14.98
CA GLU A 48 -16.42 1.43 -14.08
C GLU A 48 -16.51 0.99 -12.61
N GLN A 49 -17.14 -0.17 -12.37
CA GLN A 49 -17.19 -0.76 -11.05
C GLN A 49 -15.78 -1.15 -10.57
N ALA A 50 -14.96 -1.80 -11.40
CA ALA A 50 -13.58 -2.16 -11.07
C ALA A 50 -12.73 -0.93 -10.73
N GLU A 51 -12.74 0.10 -11.58
CA GLU A 51 -12.01 1.34 -11.35
C GLU A 51 -12.42 2.02 -10.04
N THR A 52 -13.72 1.99 -9.72
CA THR A 52 -14.22 2.51 -8.46
C THR A 52 -13.66 1.74 -7.27
N TYR A 53 -13.64 0.41 -7.31
CA TYR A 53 -13.08 -0.41 -6.22
C TYR A 53 -11.58 -0.20 -6.07
N LEU A 54 -10.83 -0.14 -7.17
CA LEU A 54 -9.38 0.11 -7.15
C LEU A 54 -9.05 1.50 -6.59
N SER A 55 -9.82 2.52 -7.02
CA SER A 55 -9.70 3.88 -6.48
C SER A 55 -10.04 3.94 -5.00
N MET A 56 -11.03 3.18 -4.53
CA MET A 56 -11.34 3.10 -3.10
C MET A 56 -10.25 2.34 -2.34
N ALA A 57 -9.74 1.23 -2.85
CA ALA A 57 -8.67 0.47 -2.22
C ALA A 57 -7.40 1.31 -2.03
N SER A 58 -7.05 2.15 -3.01
CA SER A 58 -5.89 3.06 -2.91
C SER A 58 -6.07 4.15 -1.84
N LEU A 59 -7.31 4.52 -1.52
CA LEU A 59 -7.64 5.48 -0.44
C LEU A 59 -7.72 4.83 0.94
N PHE A 60 -8.08 3.55 1.02
CA PHE A 60 -8.27 2.81 2.27
C PHE A 60 -7.17 1.75 2.47
N GLN A 61 -5.92 2.21 2.43
CA GLN A 61 -4.75 1.35 2.59
C GLN A 61 -4.69 0.73 3.99
N ARG A 62 -4.27 -0.53 4.05
CA ARG A 62 -3.94 -1.23 5.30
C ARG A 62 -2.45 -1.50 5.31
N ASN A 63 -1.75 -1.09 6.37
CA ASN A 63 -0.30 -1.22 6.47
C ASN A 63 0.44 -0.62 5.25
N PHE A 64 -0.01 0.54 4.76
CA PHE A 64 0.56 1.25 3.62
C PHE A 64 0.47 0.49 2.28
N SER A 65 -0.41 -0.50 2.19
CA SER A 65 -0.72 -1.21 0.95
C SER A 65 -2.23 -1.17 0.70
N PRO A 66 -2.69 -0.89 -0.53
CA PRO A 66 -4.10 -1.05 -0.86
C PRO A 66 -4.49 -2.52 -0.72
N PRO A 67 -5.72 -2.82 -0.23
CA PRO A 67 -6.22 -4.18 -0.26
C PRO A 67 -6.37 -4.66 -1.71
N GLU A 68 -6.09 -5.95 -1.92
CA GLU A 68 -6.31 -6.63 -3.19
C GLU A 68 -7.82 -6.61 -3.54
N VAL A 69 -8.17 -6.14 -4.73
CA VAL A 69 -9.56 -6.14 -5.23
C VAL A 69 -9.81 -7.42 -6.02
N VAL A 70 -10.80 -8.21 -5.58
CA VAL A 70 -11.18 -9.49 -6.19
C VAL A 70 -12.62 -9.42 -6.67
N PHE A 71 -12.86 -9.76 -7.93
CA PHE A 71 -14.21 -9.93 -8.47
C PHE A 71 -14.48 -11.43 -8.66
N GLU A 72 -15.47 -11.94 -7.93
CA GLU A 72 -15.87 -13.35 -7.95
C GLU A 72 -17.19 -13.52 -8.74
N PHE A 73 -17.09 -14.08 -9.94
CA PHE A 73 -18.18 -14.28 -10.89
C PHE A 73 -18.81 -15.66 -10.72
N ILE A 74 -20.00 -15.69 -10.14
CA ILE A 74 -20.71 -16.96 -9.83
C ILE A 74 -21.39 -17.55 -11.07
N ALA A 75 -21.73 -16.73 -12.05
CA ALA A 75 -22.46 -17.13 -13.27
C ALA A 75 -21.62 -16.92 -14.55
N GLY A 76 -20.31 -17.07 -14.40
CA GLY A 76 -19.30 -16.92 -15.45
C GLY A 76 -19.03 -15.47 -15.86
N VAL A 77 -17.89 -15.27 -16.53
CA VAL A 77 -17.41 -13.99 -17.04
C VAL A 77 -16.98 -14.15 -18.50
N PRO A 78 -17.27 -13.20 -19.40
CA PRO A 78 -16.72 -13.25 -20.75
C PRO A 78 -15.19 -13.20 -20.70
N ASP A 79 -14.52 -14.13 -21.36
CA ASP A 79 -13.05 -14.28 -21.37
C ASP A 79 -12.31 -12.96 -21.68
N ALA A 80 -12.68 -12.28 -22.77
CA ALA A 80 -12.07 -11.01 -23.16
C ALA A 80 -12.28 -9.90 -22.10
N MET A 81 -13.41 -9.92 -21.40
CA MET A 81 -13.65 -8.98 -20.29
C MET A 81 -12.87 -9.35 -19.04
N ALA A 82 -12.66 -10.65 -18.76
CA ALA A 82 -11.83 -11.12 -17.66
C ALA A 82 -10.37 -10.68 -17.85
N VAL A 83 -9.84 -10.83 -19.07
CA VAL A 83 -8.51 -10.35 -19.44
C VAL A 83 -8.38 -8.84 -19.20
N LYS A 84 -9.34 -8.04 -19.69
CA LYS A 84 -9.34 -6.59 -19.46
C LYS A 84 -9.44 -6.22 -17.97
N LEU A 85 -10.24 -6.92 -17.17
CA LEU A 85 -10.32 -6.68 -15.73
C LEU A 85 -8.99 -6.96 -15.01
N ARG A 86 -8.28 -8.02 -15.42
CA ARG A 86 -6.94 -8.32 -14.91
C ARG A 86 -5.94 -7.25 -15.29
N SER A 87 -5.99 -6.73 -16.52
CA SER A 87 -5.08 -5.65 -16.94
C SER A 87 -5.31 -4.34 -16.16
N LEU A 88 -6.52 -4.13 -15.61
CA LEU A 88 -6.82 -3.03 -14.69
C LEU A 88 -6.29 -3.26 -13.26
N GLY A 89 -5.85 -4.47 -12.92
CA GLY A 89 -5.37 -4.84 -11.58
C GLY A 89 -6.42 -5.52 -10.68
N VAL A 90 -7.52 -6.03 -11.25
CA VAL A 90 -8.51 -6.83 -10.51
C VAL A 90 -8.16 -8.32 -10.60
N THR A 91 -8.13 -9.00 -9.46
CA THR A 91 -8.10 -10.47 -9.43
C THR A 91 -9.48 -11.01 -9.82
N VAL A 92 -9.56 -11.76 -10.92
CA VAL A 92 -10.82 -12.32 -11.43
C VAL A 92 -10.93 -13.80 -11.06
N LEU A 93 -12.00 -14.17 -10.36
CA LEU A 93 -12.37 -15.55 -10.04
C LEU A 93 -13.70 -15.90 -10.71
N GLY A 94 -13.82 -17.10 -11.28
CA GLY A 94 -15.05 -17.58 -11.93
C GLY A 94 -14.75 -18.35 -13.22
N GLU A 95 -15.77 -18.97 -13.80
CA GLU A 95 -15.67 -19.65 -15.09
C GLU A 95 -15.58 -18.63 -16.24
N GLU A 96 -14.56 -18.73 -17.08
CA GLU A 96 -14.42 -17.90 -18.27
C GLU A 96 -15.18 -18.51 -19.45
N ILE A 97 -16.02 -17.70 -20.08
CA ILE A 97 -16.90 -18.11 -21.17
C ILE A 97 -16.47 -17.35 -22.43
N PRO A 98 -16.22 -18.03 -23.56
CA PRO A 98 -15.82 -17.38 -24.81
C PRO A 98 -16.82 -16.28 -25.21
N ILE A 99 -16.37 -15.03 -25.34
CA ILE A 99 -17.25 -13.89 -25.59
C ILE A 99 -18.07 -14.04 -26.88
N GLU A 100 -17.47 -14.66 -27.90
CA GLU A 100 -18.11 -14.98 -29.19
C GLU A 100 -19.30 -15.93 -29.04
N SER A 101 -19.29 -16.80 -28.02
CA SER A 101 -20.41 -17.71 -27.72
C SER A 101 -21.59 -17.01 -27.04
N ILE A 102 -21.36 -15.81 -26.51
CA ILE A 102 -22.34 -15.06 -25.72
C ILE A 102 -23.10 -14.04 -26.59
N THR A 103 -22.37 -13.22 -27.35
CA THR A 103 -22.93 -12.18 -28.22
C THR A 103 -21.92 -11.74 -29.28
N LYS A 104 -22.41 -11.12 -30.36
CA LYS A 104 -21.55 -10.41 -31.31
C LYS A 104 -21.20 -9.05 -30.72
N VAL A 105 -19.93 -8.86 -30.40
CA VAL A 105 -19.37 -7.59 -29.92
C VAL A 105 -18.94 -6.77 -31.14
N PRO A 106 -19.36 -5.50 -31.26
CA PRO A 106 -18.88 -4.60 -32.31
C PRO A 106 -17.35 -4.46 -32.30
N GLU A 107 -16.74 -4.22 -33.46
CA GLU A 107 -15.28 -4.20 -33.63
C GLU A 107 -14.59 -3.12 -32.78
N ASP A 108 -15.21 -1.96 -32.64
CA ASP A 108 -14.78 -0.84 -31.79
C ASP A 108 -14.72 -1.23 -30.30
N PHE A 109 -15.69 -2.02 -29.83
CA PHE A 109 -15.67 -2.54 -28.48
C PHE A 109 -14.59 -3.63 -28.32
N MET A 110 -14.42 -4.52 -29.30
CA MET A 110 -13.35 -5.51 -29.24
C MET A 110 -11.96 -4.86 -29.17
N GLU A 111 -11.73 -3.76 -29.89
CA GLU A 111 -10.49 -2.99 -29.80
C GLU A 111 -10.22 -2.50 -28.37
N ILE A 112 -11.24 -1.99 -27.67
CA ILE A 112 -11.13 -1.53 -26.27
C ILE A 112 -10.76 -2.67 -25.31
N LEU A 113 -11.29 -3.88 -25.53
CA LEU A 113 -10.96 -5.06 -24.71
C LEU A 113 -9.52 -5.51 -24.92
N MET A 114 -9.00 -5.36 -26.14
CA MET A 114 -7.65 -5.77 -26.51
C MET A 114 -6.60 -4.69 -26.23
N ASP A 115 -7.02 -3.43 -26.01
CA ASP A 115 -6.14 -2.32 -25.69
C ASP A 115 -5.43 -2.51 -24.33
N GLY A 116 -4.10 -2.45 -24.34
CA GLY A 116 -3.26 -2.66 -23.16
C GLY A 116 -3.14 -4.12 -22.69
N VAL A 117 -3.55 -5.09 -23.51
CA VAL A 117 -3.37 -6.52 -23.23
C VAL A 117 -2.07 -7.00 -23.88
N ASP A 118 -1.01 -7.21 -23.09
CA ASP A 118 0.20 -7.85 -23.58
C ASP A 118 -0.11 -9.31 -23.99
N GLN A 119 0.18 -9.68 -25.25
CA GLN A 119 -0.16 -10.99 -25.86
C GLN A 119 0.63 -12.19 -25.28
N ASN A 120 1.21 -12.09 -24.09
CA ASN A 120 1.94 -13.16 -23.42
C ASN A 120 1.07 -14.00 -22.46
N ASP A 121 -0.22 -14.19 -22.77
CA ASP A 121 -1.12 -15.03 -21.95
C ASP A 121 -1.09 -16.50 -22.38
N GLY A 122 0.11 -17.08 -22.37
CA GLY A 122 0.28 -18.53 -22.30
C GLY A 122 0.22 -18.96 -20.85
N LEU A 123 -0.97 -19.31 -20.33
CA LEU A 123 -1.16 -20.20 -19.17
C LEU A 123 -0.16 -19.93 -18.02
N GLN A 124 -0.03 -18.67 -17.58
CA GLN A 124 0.83 -18.38 -16.43
C GLN A 124 0.08 -18.63 -15.13
N SER A 125 0.15 -19.90 -14.74
CA SER A 125 0.03 -20.37 -13.37
C SER A 125 0.62 -19.36 -12.39
N ASN A 126 -0.22 -18.65 -11.64
CA ASN A 126 0.07 -17.95 -10.38
C ASN A 126 1.53 -17.48 -10.21
N ASN A 127 2.10 -16.80 -11.20
CA ASN A 127 3.23 -15.94 -10.95
C ASN A 127 2.60 -14.66 -10.43
N ILE A 128 2.32 -14.67 -9.14
CA ILE A 128 2.40 -13.47 -8.32
C ILE A 128 3.78 -12.92 -8.66
N GLU A 129 3.87 -12.05 -9.67
CA GLU A 129 4.97 -11.11 -9.74
C GLU A 129 5.05 -10.57 -8.34
N LYS A 130 6.13 -10.90 -7.64
CA LYS A 130 6.40 -10.37 -6.31
C LYS A 130 6.41 -8.88 -6.51
N GLN A 131 5.25 -8.23 -6.35
CA GLN A 131 5.16 -6.80 -6.21
C GLN A 131 6.18 -6.49 -5.14
N LYS A 132 7.23 -5.79 -5.54
CA LYS A 132 8.32 -5.44 -4.65
C LYS A 132 7.64 -4.76 -3.48
N SER A 133 7.72 -5.37 -2.31
CA SER A 133 7.01 -4.90 -1.13
C SER A 133 7.35 -3.42 -0.93
N PRO A 134 6.35 -2.57 -0.62
CA PRO A 134 6.57 -1.14 -0.59
C PRO A 134 7.71 -0.80 0.37
N PRO A 135 8.51 0.22 0.04
CA PRO A 135 9.60 0.64 0.89
C PRO A 135 9.08 1.06 2.26
N ILE A 136 9.92 0.89 3.28
CA ILE A 136 9.60 1.24 4.66
C ILE A 136 10.18 2.59 4.99
N ASN A 137 9.34 3.51 5.45
CA ASN A 137 9.80 4.78 6.00
C ASN A 137 10.32 4.61 7.43
N LEU A 138 11.60 4.93 7.63
CA LEU A 138 12.26 4.92 8.92
C LEU A 138 12.09 6.30 9.59
N ASP A 139 11.23 6.37 10.58
CA ASP A 139 11.11 7.54 11.46
C ASP A 139 12.30 7.64 12.44
N VAL A 140 12.48 8.81 13.05
CA VAL A 140 13.53 9.12 14.05
C VAL A 140 13.66 8.02 15.09
N SER A 141 12.55 7.54 15.64
CA SER A 141 12.52 6.49 16.67
C SER A 141 13.06 5.14 16.16
N ALA A 142 12.64 4.72 14.96
CA ALA A 142 13.10 3.49 14.32
C ALA A 142 14.61 3.56 14.01
N VAL A 143 15.09 4.72 13.56
CA VAL A 143 16.51 4.96 13.34
C VAL A 143 17.30 4.78 14.64
N PHE A 144 16.85 5.35 15.76
CA PHE A 144 17.53 5.17 17.06
C PHE A 144 17.56 3.71 17.52
N VAL A 145 16.51 2.93 17.26
CA VAL A 145 16.53 1.48 17.54
C VAL A 145 17.62 0.76 16.72
N LEU A 146 17.92 1.22 15.50
CA LEU A 146 18.94 0.59 14.66
C LEU A 146 20.38 0.97 15.07
N ILE A 147 20.59 2.18 15.57
CA ILE A 147 21.94 2.74 15.79
C ILE A 147 22.34 2.95 17.24
N SER A 148 21.42 2.87 18.21
CA SER A 148 21.76 3.16 19.61
C SER A 148 22.62 2.08 20.24
N ASN A 149 23.56 2.46 21.12
CA ASN A 149 24.27 1.50 21.96
C ASN A 149 23.34 0.66 22.85
N LEU A 150 22.15 1.18 23.17
CA LEU A 150 21.19 0.52 24.03
C LEU A 150 20.62 -0.75 23.38
N THR A 151 20.27 -0.67 22.11
CA THR A 151 19.54 -1.70 21.35
C THR A 151 20.43 -2.54 20.43
N HIS A 152 21.68 -2.14 20.23
CA HIS A 152 22.63 -2.88 19.39
C HIS A 152 23.11 -4.16 20.07
N GLU A 153 23.79 -5.00 19.30
CA GLU A 153 24.36 -6.26 19.77
C GLU A 153 25.15 -6.10 21.08
N ASN A 154 24.84 -6.95 22.07
CA ASN A 154 25.34 -6.93 23.44
C ASN A 154 24.86 -5.77 24.34
N GLY A 155 24.07 -4.83 23.78
CA GLY A 155 23.53 -3.66 24.48
C GLY A 155 24.62 -2.78 25.12
N THR A 156 24.20 -1.93 26.06
CA THR A 156 25.13 -1.15 26.88
C THR A 156 25.26 -1.75 28.27
N ASN A 157 26.48 -1.77 28.84
CA ASN A 157 26.73 -2.11 30.25
C ASN A 157 26.86 -0.86 31.13
N HIS A 158 26.53 0.32 30.60
CA HIS A 158 26.54 1.56 31.36
C HIS A 158 25.50 1.52 32.49
N LEU A 159 25.94 1.89 33.69
CA LEU A 159 25.08 2.06 34.86
C LEU A 159 24.55 3.49 34.84
N PHE A 160 23.26 3.63 34.57
CA PHE A 160 22.61 4.94 34.57
C PHE A 160 22.21 5.31 35.99
N ASP A 161 22.31 6.60 36.32
CA ASP A 161 21.82 7.15 37.60
C ASP A 161 20.31 6.92 37.77
N SER A 162 19.58 6.79 36.66
CA SER A 162 18.17 6.44 36.64
C SER A 162 17.97 4.93 36.70
N VAL A 163 17.22 4.48 37.70
CA VAL A 163 16.77 3.08 37.85
C VAL A 163 16.02 2.60 36.60
N LEU A 164 15.17 3.46 36.01
CA LEU A 164 14.38 3.11 34.83
C LEU A 164 15.27 2.88 33.59
N LEU A 165 16.29 3.71 33.38
CA LEU A 165 17.22 3.56 32.26
C LEU A 165 18.10 2.32 32.43
N THR A 166 18.53 2.02 33.66
CA THR A 166 19.28 0.80 33.96
C THR A 166 18.44 -0.45 33.72
N GLN A 167 17.18 -0.47 34.15
CA GLN A 167 16.23 -1.55 33.84
C GLN A 167 16.00 -1.69 32.33
N GLN A 168 15.89 -0.58 31.61
CA GLN A 168 15.75 -0.60 30.16
C GLN A 168 16.97 -1.23 29.47
N ALA A 169 18.18 -0.87 29.90
CA ALA A 169 19.41 -1.47 29.39
C ALA A 169 19.48 -2.98 29.68
N GLU A 170 19.04 -3.42 30.86
CA GLU A 170 18.94 -4.85 31.19
C GLU A 170 17.94 -5.60 30.29
N MET A 171 16.79 -5.01 30.01
CA MET A 171 15.79 -5.60 29.12
C MET A 171 16.31 -5.73 27.69
N GLU A 172 16.94 -4.67 27.18
CA GLU A 172 17.50 -4.65 25.83
C GLU A 172 18.67 -5.64 25.67
N ARG A 173 19.48 -5.87 26.72
CA ARG A 173 20.51 -6.93 26.69
C ARG A 173 19.91 -8.34 26.58
N LYS A 174 18.73 -8.58 27.14
CA LYS A 174 18.05 -9.89 27.10
C LYS A 174 17.26 -10.10 25.82
N ASN A 175 16.54 -9.07 25.36
CA ASN A 175 15.68 -9.12 24.18
C ASN A 175 15.75 -7.79 23.41
N PRO A 176 16.76 -7.63 22.53
CA PRO A 176 17.01 -6.36 21.86
C PRO A 176 15.88 -5.99 20.87
N ALA A 177 15.34 -4.78 21.00
CA ALA A 177 14.32 -4.24 20.08
C ALA A 177 14.81 -4.22 18.63
N ARG A 178 16.11 -4.02 18.41
CA ARG A 178 16.75 -4.02 17.08
C ARG A 178 16.51 -5.33 16.32
N LYS A 179 16.60 -6.48 17.01
CA LYS A 179 16.41 -7.78 16.37
C LYS A 179 14.96 -7.94 15.88
N GLN A 180 14.01 -7.51 16.69
CA GLN A 180 12.59 -7.54 16.33
C GLN A 180 12.30 -6.63 15.14
N LEU A 181 12.77 -5.38 15.20
CA LEU A 181 12.62 -4.43 14.10
C LEU A 181 13.22 -4.97 12.79
N LEU A 182 14.46 -5.46 12.81
CA LEU A 182 15.12 -6.02 11.62
C LEU A 182 14.33 -7.16 11.00
N SER A 183 13.78 -8.08 11.81
CA SER A 183 12.94 -9.17 11.30
C SER A 183 11.64 -8.70 10.63
N GLN A 184 11.09 -7.56 11.08
CA GLN A 184 9.88 -6.99 10.49
C GLN A 184 10.15 -6.26 9.18
N ILE A 185 11.34 -5.67 9.03
CA ILE A 185 11.72 -4.83 7.88
C ILE A 185 12.62 -5.56 6.86
N GLU A 186 12.89 -6.84 7.09
CA GLU A 186 13.75 -7.68 6.26
C GLU A 186 13.24 -7.78 4.82
N GLY A 187 14.17 -7.70 3.87
CA GLY A 187 13.87 -7.81 2.44
C GLY A 187 13.15 -6.61 1.82
N ARG A 188 12.92 -5.54 2.59
CA ARG A 188 12.28 -4.31 2.10
C ARG A 188 13.29 -3.18 1.91
N GLU A 189 13.04 -2.33 0.92
CA GLU A 189 13.83 -1.11 0.71
C GLU A 189 13.56 -0.12 1.84
N TRP A 190 14.59 0.58 2.34
CA TRP A 190 14.45 1.55 3.42
C TRP A 190 14.49 2.97 2.84
N ILE A 191 13.52 3.79 3.26
CA ILE A 191 13.47 5.22 2.94
C ILE A 191 13.42 6.04 4.24
N ILE A 192 13.81 7.30 4.15
CA ILE A 192 13.69 8.27 5.25
C ILE A 192 13.32 9.63 4.66
N CYS A 193 12.45 10.37 5.33
CA CYS A 193 12.08 11.72 4.90
C CYS A 193 13.12 12.76 5.37
N ARG A 194 13.23 13.90 4.65
CA ARG A 194 14.17 14.99 4.94
C ARG A 194 14.10 15.45 6.40
N THR A 195 12.89 15.70 6.90
CA THR A 195 12.66 16.12 8.29
C THR A 195 13.19 15.10 9.31
N ALA A 196 12.93 13.80 9.12
CA ALA A 196 13.39 12.76 10.05
C ALA A 196 14.91 12.59 10.00
N HIS A 197 15.46 12.61 8.79
CA HIS A 197 16.90 12.53 8.55
C HIS A 197 17.68 13.65 9.24
N ASP A 198 17.22 14.90 9.10
CA ASP A 198 17.88 16.06 9.70
C ASP A 198 17.71 16.06 11.23
N SER A 199 16.53 15.65 11.72
CA SER A 199 16.27 15.50 13.16
C SER A 199 17.21 14.49 13.83
N VAL A 200 17.44 13.32 13.20
CA VAL A 200 18.38 12.31 13.72
C VAL A 200 19.79 12.89 13.80
N ARG A 201 20.21 13.61 12.75
CA ARG A 201 21.54 14.23 12.67
C ARG A 201 21.75 15.27 13.76
N ASP A 202 20.77 16.13 14.01
CA ASP A 202 20.82 17.16 15.05
C ASP A 202 20.89 16.56 16.46
N ILE A 203 20.10 15.51 16.71
CA ILE A 203 20.11 14.80 17.99
C ILE A 203 21.50 14.18 18.22
N LEU A 204 22.03 13.42 17.25
CA LEU A 204 23.32 12.75 17.41
C LEU A 204 24.50 13.72 17.47
N ARG A 205 24.41 14.87 16.81
CA ARG A 205 25.39 15.94 16.97
C ARG A 205 25.47 16.43 18.42
N THR A 206 24.33 16.46 19.10
CA THR A 206 24.20 16.99 20.46
C THR A 206 24.50 15.94 21.53
N VAL A 207 23.95 14.73 21.40
CA VAL A 207 24.00 13.71 22.46
C VAL A 207 24.62 12.38 22.04
N GLY A 208 24.95 12.20 20.75
CA GLY A 208 25.42 10.92 20.21
C GLY A 208 26.88 10.62 20.53
N GLY A 209 27.15 9.39 20.98
CA GLY A 209 28.50 8.85 21.09
C GLY A 209 29.14 8.54 19.73
N GLU A 210 30.45 8.29 19.70
CA GLU A 210 31.20 8.03 18.45
C GLU A 210 30.62 6.83 17.68
N SER A 211 30.35 5.72 18.38
CA SER A 211 29.79 4.51 17.75
C SER A 211 28.39 4.73 17.18
N GLU A 212 27.56 5.60 17.78
CA GLU A 212 26.21 5.92 17.29
C GLU A 212 26.29 6.81 16.04
N LYS A 213 27.27 7.71 15.97
CA LYS A 213 27.54 8.54 14.79
C LYS A 213 28.05 7.70 13.62
N GLU A 214 28.99 6.78 13.86
CA GLU A 214 29.48 5.86 12.83
C GLU A 214 28.33 5.02 12.24
N ARG A 215 27.49 4.43 13.09
CA ARG A 215 26.33 3.64 12.65
C ARG A 215 25.27 4.47 11.94
N MET A 216 25.08 5.74 12.32
CA MET A 216 24.21 6.65 11.58
C MET A 216 24.71 6.85 10.15
N GLU A 217 26.00 7.12 9.96
CA GLU A 217 26.59 7.30 8.63
C GLU A 217 26.48 6.03 7.78
N GLU A 218 26.72 4.85 8.37
CA GLU A 218 26.51 3.57 7.69
C GLU A 218 25.05 3.34 7.30
N LEU A 219 24.11 3.68 8.18
CA LEU A 219 22.68 3.57 7.91
C LEU A 219 22.26 4.52 6.78
N PHE A 220 22.66 5.79 6.83
CA PHE A 220 22.28 6.78 5.83
C PHE A 220 22.87 6.52 4.44
N ARG A 221 23.95 5.74 4.34
CA ARG A 221 24.42 5.21 3.05
C ARG A 221 23.51 4.14 2.44
N LYS A 222 22.74 3.43 3.26
CA LYS A 222 21.84 2.34 2.84
C LYS A 222 20.40 2.81 2.59
N VAL A 223 19.97 3.86 3.29
CA VAL A 223 18.59 4.37 3.24
C VAL A 223 18.47 5.41 2.13
N ARG A 224 17.40 5.34 1.34
CA ARG A 224 17.13 6.36 0.31
C ARG A 224 16.39 7.55 0.92
N LEU A 225 16.96 8.73 0.75
CA LEU A 225 16.36 9.99 1.21
C LEU A 225 15.23 10.43 0.28
N VAL A 226 14.10 10.81 0.87
CA VAL A 226 12.89 11.27 0.17
C VAL A 226 12.53 12.66 0.69
N GLU A 227 12.15 13.57 -0.21
CA GLU A 227 11.67 14.88 0.20
C GLU A 227 10.35 14.78 0.95
N ASP A 228 10.14 15.67 1.91
CA ASP A 228 8.87 15.75 2.61
C ASP A 228 7.76 16.21 1.64
N ALA A 229 6.70 15.42 1.49
CA ALA A 229 5.54 15.80 0.70
C ALA A 229 4.37 16.15 1.61
N VAL A 230 3.68 17.26 1.34
CA VAL A 230 2.45 17.63 2.04
C VAL A 230 1.29 17.33 1.10
N SER A 231 0.39 16.41 1.48
CA SER A 231 -0.82 16.18 0.69
C SER A 231 -1.78 17.37 0.82
N GLU A 232 -2.53 17.69 -0.24
CA GLU A 232 -3.59 18.73 -0.20
C GLU A 232 -4.64 18.46 0.90
N LYS A 233 -4.88 17.18 1.23
CA LYS A 233 -5.75 16.75 2.34
C LYS A 233 -5.16 17.07 3.72
N THR A 234 -3.83 17.11 3.85
CA THR A 234 -3.16 17.43 5.11
C THR A 234 -3.12 18.95 5.36
N ALA A 235 -3.03 19.74 4.28
CA ALA A 235 -3.05 21.21 4.35
C ALA A 235 -4.40 21.79 4.85
N THR A 236 -5.48 21.01 4.75
CA THR A 236 -6.84 21.42 5.17
C THR A 236 -7.22 20.98 6.58
N LEU A 237 -6.36 20.23 7.27
CA LEU A 237 -6.61 19.79 8.65
C LEU A 237 -6.42 20.96 9.63
N LYS A 238 -7.49 21.32 10.34
CA LYS A 238 -7.44 22.34 11.40
C LYS A 238 -6.45 21.92 12.49
N HIS A 239 -5.54 22.83 12.84
CA HIS A 239 -4.62 22.64 13.95
C HIS A 239 -5.42 22.34 15.24
N SER A 240 -5.11 21.23 15.89
CA SER A 240 -5.61 20.88 17.21
C SER A 240 -4.43 20.34 18.03
N ASP A 241 -4.55 20.32 19.35
CA ASP A 241 -3.48 19.84 20.25
C ASP A 241 -3.05 18.37 20.01
N ARG A 242 -3.77 17.63 19.16
CA ARG A 242 -3.44 16.27 18.71
C ARG A 242 -2.70 16.18 17.37
N ILE A 243 -2.56 17.29 16.63
CA ILE A 243 -1.90 17.34 15.31
C ILE A 243 -0.84 18.45 15.36
N ASN A 244 0.41 18.06 15.58
CA ASN A 244 1.53 18.99 15.59
C ASN A 244 2.03 19.20 14.15
N GLN A 245 2.64 20.35 13.84
CA GLN A 245 3.18 20.67 12.49
C GLN A 245 4.09 19.56 11.96
N ARG A 246 4.88 18.94 12.85
CA ARG A 246 5.78 17.82 12.54
C ARG A 246 5.06 16.56 12.05
N SER A 247 3.84 16.30 12.54
CA SER A 247 3.01 15.16 12.13
C SER A 247 2.47 15.29 10.72
N MET A 248 2.35 16.51 10.19
CA MET A 248 1.75 16.77 8.88
C MET A 248 2.75 16.65 7.73
N VAL A 249 4.04 16.87 8.01
CA VAL A 249 5.13 16.90 7.03
C VAL A 249 5.77 15.52 6.83
N SER A 250 5.65 14.62 7.82
CA SER A 250 6.28 13.28 7.82
C SER A 250 5.58 12.22 6.95
N PHE A 251 4.59 12.60 6.12
CA PHE A 251 3.83 11.67 5.28
C PHE A 251 4.18 11.86 3.81
N PRO A 252 5.28 11.25 3.30
CA PRO A 252 5.51 11.20 1.87
C PRO A 252 4.41 10.33 1.24
N PHE A 253 3.41 10.98 0.65
CA PHE A 253 2.49 10.32 -0.25
C PHE A 253 3.28 9.99 -1.52
N PHE A 254 3.34 8.72 -1.89
CA PHE A 254 3.83 8.31 -3.19
C PHE A 254 2.90 8.91 -4.25
N ALA A 255 3.35 9.96 -4.94
CA ALA A 255 2.79 10.30 -6.23
C ALA A 255 3.26 9.21 -7.22
N PRO A 256 2.35 8.56 -7.96
CA PRO A 256 2.77 7.75 -9.09
C PRO A 256 3.39 8.69 -10.14
N GLY A 257 4.63 8.39 -10.53
CA GLY A 257 5.22 8.93 -11.74
C GLY A 257 4.71 8.20 -12.96
#